data_AF-A0A956ZVI9-F1
#
_entry.id   AF-A0A956ZVI9-F1
#
_cell.length_a   1.000
_cell.length_b   1.000
_cell.length_c   1.000
_cell.angle_alpha   90.00
_cell.angle_beta   90.00
_cell.angle_gamma   90.00
#
_symmetry.space_group_name_H-M   'P 1'
#
loop_
_entity.id
_entity.type
_entity.pdbx_description
1 polymer ?
#
loop_
_entity_poly.entity_id
_entity_poly.type
_entity_poly.pdbx_seq_one_letter_code
_entity_poly.pdbx_strand_id
1 'polypeptide(L)'
;MVNPKGEVIAKCQKEGLGTPEFRVQVKGPKHEPHFLCEVYLGDHLLGSGEGNTKKRAERIAAEAALEWLNREKLGQSNRSPNMIPSNEPFDGPWPIFPEVLAASLQTANSRVNVKLEGEEAINQVLSLGLQLYKGALEQLGEVVEVEEEE
;
A
#
# COMPACT_ATOMS: atom_id res chain seq x y z
N MET A 1 10.20 22.03 22.79
CA MET A 1 10.50 20.65 22.34
C MET A 1 9.21 20.06 21.86
N VAL A 2 9.03 20.00 20.54
CA VAL A 2 7.85 19.42 19.90
C VAL A 2 7.91 17.92 20.13
N ASN A 3 6.89 17.31 20.73
CA ASN A 3 6.85 15.87 20.98
C ASN A 3 6.04 15.20 19.86
N PRO A 4 6.69 14.70 18.79
CA PRO A 4 6.00 14.26 17.59
C PRO A 4 5.07 13.07 17.85
N LYS A 5 5.42 12.19 18.81
CA LYS A 5 4.55 11.11 19.27
C LYS A 5 3.28 11.64 19.95
N GLY A 6 3.41 12.68 20.77
CA GLY A 6 2.27 13.29 21.46
C GLY A 6 1.28 13.92 20.48
N GLU A 7 1.77 14.54 19.41
CA GLU A 7 0.92 15.12 18.37
C GLU A 7 0.13 14.07 17.60
N VAL A 8 0.75 12.95 17.22
CA VAL A 8 0.05 11.84 16.56
C VAL A 8 -1.07 11.31 17.46
N ILE A 9 -0.80 11.07 18.74
CA ILE A 9 -1.81 10.58 19.70
C ILE A 9 -2.96 11.57 19.84
N ALA A 10 -2.65 12.86 20.04
CA ALA A 10 -3.66 13.91 20.18
C ALA A 10 -4.51 14.03 18.91
N LYS A 11 -3.89 13.89 17.73
CA LYS A 11 -4.58 13.91 16.43
C LYS A 11 -5.53 12.71 16.30
N CYS A 12 -5.06 11.48 16.57
CA CYS A 12 -5.90 10.29 16.50
C CYS A 12 -7.08 10.34 17.49
N GLN A 13 -6.85 10.81 18.72
CA GLN A 13 -7.92 10.99 19.71
C GLN A 13 -8.92 12.05 19.27
N LYS A 14 -8.46 13.20 18.76
CA LYS A 14 -9.32 14.28 18.30
C LYS A 14 -10.22 13.86 17.13
N GLU A 15 -9.71 13.00 16.26
CA GLU A 15 -10.44 12.51 15.08
C GLU A 15 -11.24 11.23 15.38
N GLY A 16 -11.23 10.72 16.62
CA GLY A 16 -12.00 9.53 17.03
C GLY A 16 -11.48 8.21 16.43
N LEU A 17 -10.23 8.20 15.95
CA LEU A 17 -9.60 7.09 15.23
C LEU A 17 -9.06 5.99 16.17
N GLY A 18 -8.94 6.27 17.46
CA GLY A 18 -8.42 5.34 18.46
C GLY A 18 -7.01 5.72 18.95
N THR A 19 -6.34 4.76 19.61
CA THR A 19 -4.99 4.96 20.16
C THR A 19 -3.95 4.37 19.22
N PRO A 20 -2.98 5.16 18.73
CA PRO A 20 -1.92 4.65 17.85
C PRO A 20 -0.86 3.87 18.65
N GLU A 21 -0.39 2.76 18.08
CA GLU A 21 0.63 1.87 18.61
C GLU A 21 1.98 2.16 17.94
N PHE A 22 3.03 2.37 18.73
CA PHE A 22 4.38 2.64 18.21
C PHE A 22 5.24 1.40 18.41
N ARG A 23 5.63 0.74 17.32
CA ARG A 23 6.53 -0.41 17.32
C ARG A 23 7.91 0.03 16.90
N VAL A 24 8.92 -0.24 17.73
CA VAL A 24 10.32 0.07 17.41
C VAL A 24 11.09 -1.22 17.33
N GLN A 25 11.71 -1.45 16.17
CA GLN A 25 12.63 -2.54 15.90
C GLN A 25 14.05 -1.99 15.80
N VAL A 26 15.02 -2.79 16.24
CA VAL A 26 16.44 -2.47 16.09
C VAL A 26 17.08 -3.55 15.24
N LYS A 27 17.74 -3.15 14.17
CA LYS A 27 18.48 -4.00 13.24
C LYS A 27 19.91 -3.47 13.08
N GLY A 28 20.79 -4.29 12.55
CA GLY A 28 22.18 -3.90 12.26
C GLY A 28 23.20 -4.31 13.34
N PRO A 29 24.50 -4.22 13.00
CA PRO A 29 25.58 -4.63 13.86
C PRO A 29 25.74 -3.68 15.06
N LYS A 30 26.41 -4.16 16.12
CA LYS A 30 26.55 -3.44 17.40
C LYS A 30 27.19 -2.04 17.27
N HIS A 31 27.93 -1.79 16.19
CA HIS A 31 28.60 -0.53 15.88
C HIS A 31 27.78 0.39 14.95
N GLU A 32 26.72 -0.11 14.32
CA GLU A 32 25.84 0.65 13.42
C GLU A 32 24.38 0.25 13.63
N PRO A 33 23.76 0.69 14.74
CA PRO A 33 22.39 0.34 15.05
C PRO A 33 21.40 1.13 14.17
N HIS A 34 20.59 0.41 13.41
CA HIS A 34 19.46 0.93 12.65
C HIS A 34 18.17 0.73 13.46
N PHE A 35 17.50 1.82 13.78
CA PHE A 35 16.21 1.80 14.44
C PHE A 35 15.13 2.02 13.38
N LEU A 36 14.21 1.08 13.28
CA LEU A 36 12.99 1.20 12.50
C LEU A 36 11.83 1.44 13.48
N CYS A 37 11.09 2.53 13.31
CA CYS A 37 9.89 2.81 14.06
C CYS A 37 8.69 2.80 13.12
N GLU A 38 7.62 2.14 13.55
CA GLU A 38 6.38 1.97 12.80
C GLU A 38 5.21 2.40 13.70
N VAL A 39 4.30 3.20 13.16
CA VAL A 39 3.12 3.71 13.86
C VAL A 39 1.89 3.06 13.28
N TYR A 40 1.22 2.24 14.08
CA TYR A 40 -0.01 1.54 13.71
C TYR A 40 -1.22 2.19 14.37
N LEU A 41 -2.37 2.04 13.75
CA LEU A 41 -3.66 2.38 14.31
C LEU A 41 -4.62 1.23 14.04
N GLY A 42 -4.86 0.41 15.07
CA GLY A 42 -5.42 -0.92 14.87
C GLY A 42 -4.51 -1.74 13.97
N ASP A 43 -5.03 -2.18 12.83
CA ASP A 43 -4.28 -2.98 11.85
C ASP A 43 -3.68 -2.14 10.71
N HIS A 44 -3.81 -0.81 10.75
CA HIS A 44 -3.32 0.08 9.69
C HIS A 44 -2.00 0.75 10.04
N LEU A 45 -0.98 0.62 9.19
CA LEU A 45 0.25 1.37 9.30
C LEU A 45 0.01 2.83 8.86
N LEU A 46 0.12 3.77 9.79
CA LEU A 46 0.00 5.20 9.53
C LEU A 46 1.31 5.79 8.97
N GLY A 47 2.45 5.27 9.42
CA GLY A 47 3.76 5.76 8.99
C GLY A 47 4.91 4.97 9.59
N SER A 48 6.02 4.91 8.87
CA SER A 48 7.26 4.30 9.32
C SER A 48 8.43 5.29 9.20
N GLY A 49 9.48 5.05 9.96
CA GLY A 49 10.64 5.92 10.00
C GLY A 49 11.88 5.22 10.50
N GLU A 50 12.97 5.41 9.80
CA GLU A 50 14.25 4.81 10.11
C GLU A 50 15.27 5.84 10.60
N GLY A 51 16.18 5.41 11.47
CA GLY A 51 17.28 6.26 11.86
C GLY A 51 18.34 5.53 12.66
N ASN A 52 19.51 6.14 12.72
CA ASN A 52 20.64 5.73 13.55
C ASN A 52 20.39 5.87 15.07
N THR A 53 19.26 6.44 15.48
CA THR A 53 18.85 6.55 16.88
C THR A 53 17.35 6.33 17.02
N LYS A 54 16.94 5.75 18.14
CA LYS A 54 15.51 5.56 18.49
C LYS A 54 14.69 6.83 18.35
N LYS A 55 15.22 7.97 18.80
CA LYS A 55 14.56 9.29 18.70
C LYS A 55 14.39 9.75 17.26
N ARG A 56 15.37 9.51 16.39
CA ARG A 56 15.30 9.89 14.97
C ARG A 56 14.26 9.06 14.23
N ALA A 57 14.29 7.73 14.43
CA ALA A 57 13.32 6.81 13.87
C ALA A 57 11.88 7.17 14.31
N GLU A 58 11.68 7.40 15.61
CA GLU A 58 10.39 7.78 16.16
C GLU A 58 9.87 9.12 15.62
N ARG A 59 10.74 10.12 15.50
CA ARG A 59 10.36 11.41 14.90
C ARG A 59 9.90 11.25 13.45
N ILE A 60 10.66 10.53 12.64
CA ILE A 60 10.35 10.33 11.22
C ILE A 60 9.03 9.55 11.07
N ALA A 61 8.85 8.49 11.86
CA ALA A 61 7.64 7.69 11.82
C ALA A 61 6.40 8.50 12.24
N ALA A 62 6.53 9.36 13.25
CA ALA A 62 5.47 10.26 13.68
C ALA A 62 5.16 11.37 12.66
N GLU A 63 6.18 11.93 12.01
CA GLU A 63 5.99 12.88 10.90
C GLU A 63 5.21 12.24 9.74
N ALA A 64 5.62 11.05 9.31
CA ALA A 64 4.92 10.28 8.28
C ALA A 64 3.47 9.98 8.67
N ALA A 65 3.23 9.57 9.92
CA ALA A 65 1.88 9.33 10.42
C ALA A 65 1.00 10.59 10.43
N LEU A 66 1.56 11.75 10.80
CA LEU A 66 0.83 13.03 10.75
C LEU A 66 0.48 13.44 9.33
N GLU A 67 1.41 13.24 8.37
CA GLU A 67 1.15 13.49 6.96
C GLU A 67 0.02 12.60 6.44
N TRP A 68 0.05 11.30 6.77
CA TRP A 68 -1.02 10.37 6.40
C TRP A 68 -2.38 10.79 6.96
N LEU A 69 -2.44 11.15 8.25
CA LEU A 69 -3.67 11.63 8.90
C LEU A 69 -4.19 12.93 8.28
N ASN A 70 -3.30 13.81 7.82
CA ASN A 70 -3.70 15.02 7.08
C ASN A 70 -4.18 14.68 5.66
N ARG A 71 -3.64 13.62 5.04
CA ARG A 71 -4.00 13.17 3.70
C ARG A 71 -5.32 12.41 3.67
N GLU A 72 -5.65 11.62 4.69
CA GLU A 72 -6.97 10.97 4.81
C GLU A 72 -8.12 11.99 4.84
N LYS A 73 -7.90 13.20 5.38
CA LYS A 73 -8.91 14.28 5.29
C LYS A 73 -9.24 14.71 3.86
N LEU A 74 -8.34 14.45 2.91
CA LEU A 74 -8.51 14.78 1.50
C LEU A 74 -9.01 13.59 0.66
N GLY A 75 -9.14 12.39 1.25
CA GLY A 75 -9.28 11.14 0.52
C GLY A 75 -10.34 10.17 1.05
N GLN A 76 -11.42 10.64 1.69
CA GLN A 76 -12.56 9.80 2.09
C GLN A 76 -13.38 9.27 0.89
N SER A 77 -12.75 8.52 -0.01
CA SER A 77 -13.42 7.67 -1.01
C SER A 77 -12.48 6.62 -1.63
N ASN A 78 -11.79 5.82 -0.82
CA ASN A 78 -11.44 4.41 -1.12
C ASN A 78 -10.40 3.88 -0.12
N ARG A 79 -10.84 3.18 0.91
CA ARG A 79 -10.00 2.25 1.69
C ARG A 79 -10.05 0.91 0.95
N SER A 80 -8.93 0.23 0.67
CA SER A 80 -8.15 -0.46 1.70
C SER A 80 -6.75 -0.85 1.20
N PRO A 81 -5.73 -0.82 2.06
CA PRO A 81 -4.59 -1.72 1.96
C PRO A 81 -4.53 -2.59 3.21
N ASN A 82 -4.75 -3.89 3.04
CA ASN A 82 -4.42 -4.91 4.04
C ASN A 82 -3.38 -5.80 3.37
N MET A 83 -2.12 -5.70 3.79
CA MET A 83 -1.01 -6.47 3.23
C MET A 83 -0.62 -7.55 4.25
N ILE A 84 -1.09 -8.78 4.00
CA ILE A 84 -0.67 -9.98 4.71
C ILE A 84 0.51 -10.58 3.92
N PRO A 85 1.67 -10.88 4.52
CA PRO A 85 2.68 -11.71 3.87
C PRO A 85 2.24 -13.17 4.02
N SER A 86 1.38 -13.63 3.13
CA SER A 86 1.03 -15.03 2.96
C SER A 86 1.35 -15.43 1.53
N ASN A 87 1.94 -16.61 1.37
CA ASN A 87 2.40 -17.24 0.13
C ASN A 87 1.23 -17.63 -0.81
N GLU A 88 0.23 -16.76 -0.93
CA GLU A 88 -0.88 -16.84 -1.89
C GLU A 88 -0.55 -15.93 -3.08
N PRO A 89 -0.93 -16.31 -4.32
CA PRO A 89 -0.74 -15.44 -5.47
C PRO A 89 -1.44 -14.11 -5.21
N PHE A 90 -0.65 -13.04 -5.10
CA PHE A 90 -1.10 -11.67 -4.91
C PHE A 90 -2.22 -11.36 -5.90
N ASP A 91 -3.44 -11.15 -5.41
CA ASP A 91 -4.63 -10.93 -6.25
C ASP A 91 -5.06 -9.45 -6.28
N GLY A 92 -4.19 -8.56 -5.79
CA GLY A 92 -4.35 -7.09 -5.80
C GLY A 92 -4.21 -6.46 -4.41
N PRO A 93 -4.15 -5.12 -4.32
CA PRO A 93 -4.53 -4.12 -5.32
C PRO A 93 -3.44 -3.90 -6.37
N TRP A 94 -3.78 -4.17 -7.63
CA TRP A 94 -2.87 -4.01 -8.75
C TRP A 94 -2.60 -2.52 -9.01
N PRO A 95 -1.35 -2.13 -9.31
CA PRO A 95 -1.07 -0.78 -9.79
C PRO A 95 -1.98 -0.51 -10.98
N ILE A 96 -2.70 0.62 -10.99
CA ILE A 96 -3.58 0.97 -12.10
C ILE A 96 -2.74 1.70 -13.14
N PHE A 97 -2.48 1.04 -14.26
CA PHE A 97 -1.91 1.67 -15.45
C PHE A 97 -3.06 1.93 -16.43
N PRO A 98 -3.54 3.19 -16.54
CA PRO A 98 -4.72 3.50 -17.32
C PRO A 98 -4.62 3.05 -18.78
N GLU A 99 -3.43 3.11 -19.36
CA GLU A 99 -3.15 2.72 -20.74
C GLU A 99 -3.27 1.20 -20.96
N VAL A 100 -2.69 0.41 -20.05
CA VAL A 100 -2.74 -1.05 -20.09
C VAL A 100 -4.16 -1.56 -19.80
N LEU A 101 -4.85 -0.91 -18.87
CA LEU A 101 -6.25 -1.21 -18.56
C LEU A 101 -7.17 -0.91 -19.74
N ALA A 102 -7.01 0.25 -20.37
CA ALA A 102 -7.79 0.63 -21.55
C ALA A 102 -7.59 -0.36 -22.71
N ALA A 103 -6.33 -0.74 -23.00
CA ALA A 103 -6.01 -1.71 -24.04
C ALA A 103 -6.60 -3.10 -23.73
N SER A 104 -6.55 -3.53 -22.47
CA SER A 104 -7.09 -4.81 -22.02
C SER A 104 -8.62 -4.86 -22.15
N LEU A 105 -9.31 -3.80 -21.74
CA LEU A 105 -10.77 -3.68 -21.86
C LEU A 105 -11.22 -3.58 -23.32
N GLN A 106 -10.49 -2.84 -24.16
CA GLN A 106 -10.78 -2.74 -25.59
C GLN A 106 -10.62 -4.10 -26.30
N THR A 107 -9.58 -4.84 -25.93
CA THR A 107 -9.33 -6.20 -26.43
C THR A 107 -10.42 -7.18 -25.95
N ALA A 108 -10.82 -7.09 -24.69
CA ALA A 108 -11.90 -7.89 -24.14
C ALA A 108 -13.25 -7.60 -24.84
N ASN A 109 -13.60 -6.33 -24.99
CA ASN A 109 -14.83 -5.90 -25.68
C ASN A 109 -14.87 -6.36 -27.15
N SER A 110 -13.71 -6.44 -27.81
CA SER A 110 -13.61 -6.93 -29.19
C SER A 110 -13.71 -8.46 -29.31
N ARG A 111 -13.51 -9.20 -28.20
CA ARG A 111 -13.52 -10.67 -28.15
C ARG A 111 -14.81 -11.25 -27.57
N VAL A 112 -15.58 -10.47 -26.83
CA VAL A 112 -16.88 -10.90 -26.31
C VAL A 112 -17.88 -11.04 -27.46
N ASN A 113 -18.66 -12.11 -27.39
CA ASN A 113 -19.60 -12.48 -28.44
C ASN A 113 -20.73 -11.45 -28.52
N VAL A 114 -20.94 -10.88 -29.72
CA VAL A 114 -21.95 -9.85 -30.03
C VAL A 114 -23.39 -10.31 -29.70
N LYS A 115 -23.60 -11.61 -29.45
CA LYS A 115 -24.90 -12.19 -29.09
C LYS A 115 -25.22 -12.18 -27.58
N LEU A 116 -24.28 -11.77 -26.73
CA LEU A 116 -24.53 -11.61 -25.30
C LEU A 116 -25.09 -10.21 -25.05
N GLU A 117 -26.22 -10.14 -24.37
CA GLU A 117 -26.87 -8.88 -24.00
C GLU A 117 -27.04 -8.81 -22.48
N GLY A 118 -27.07 -7.59 -21.95
CA GLY A 118 -27.30 -7.34 -20.53
C GLY A 118 -26.09 -7.66 -19.63
N GLU A 119 -26.37 -8.02 -18.38
CA GLU A 119 -25.37 -8.20 -17.33
C GLU A 119 -24.33 -9.29 -17.65
N GLU A 120 -24.72 -10.31 -18.41
CA GLU A 120 -23.84 -11.42 -18.79
C GLU A 120 -22.72 -10.97 -19.73
N ALA A 121 -23.02 -10.07 -20.67
CA ALA A 121 -22.02 -9.49 -21.56
C ALA A 121 -21.02 -8.61 -20.78
N ILE A 122 -21.54 -7.81 -19.84
CA ILE A 122 -20.73 -6.93 -19.01
C ILE A 122 -19.77 -7.75 -18.14
N ASN A 123 -20.29 -8.78 -17.46
CA ASN A 123 -19.46 -9.65 -16.62
C ASN A 123 -18.39 -10.38 -17.43
N GLN A 124 -18.70 -10.80 -18.65
CA GLN A 124 -17.74 -11.49 -19.51
C GLN A 124 -16.65 -10.53 -20.02
N VAL A 125 -16.99 -9.29 -20.39
CA VAL A 125 -16.01 -8.25 -20.76
C VAL A 125 -15.11 -7.92 -19.56
N LEU A 126 -15.68 -7.75 -18.37
CA LEU A 126 -14.93 -7.42 -17.17
C LEU A 126 -13.99 -8.56 -16.75
N SER A 127 -14.47 -9.80 -16.74
CA SER A 127 -13.66 -10.98 -16.44
C SER A 127 -12.50 -11.13 -17.41
N LEU A 128 -12.77 -11.03 -18.72
CA LEU A 128 -11.73 -11.17 -19.73
C LEU A 128 -10.75 -9.99 -19.70
N GLY A 129 -11.23 -8.77 -19.48
CA GLY A 129 -10.41 -7.57 -19.32
C GLY A 129 -9.46 -7.69 -18.13
N LEU A 130 -9.94 -8.20 -17.00
CA LEU A 130 -9.13 -8.43 -15.80
C LEU A 130 -8.05 -9.49 -16.04
N GLN A 131 -8.37 -10.59 -16.73
CA GLN A 131 -7.39 -11.62 -17.06
C GLN A 131 -6.28 -11.11 -17.98
N LEU A 132 -6.65 -10.34 -19.00
CA LEU A 132 -5.67 -9.72 -19.92
C LEU A 132 -4.79 -8.70 -19.20
N TYR A 133 -5.39 -7.92 -18.30
CA TYR A 133 -4.68 -6.96 -17.48
C TYR A 133 -3.66 -7.64 -16.57
N LYS A 134 -4.06 -8.69 -15.85
CA LYS A 134 -3.17 -9.47 -14.99
C LYS A 134 -2.00 -10.06 -15.77
N GLY A 135 -2.26 -10.68 -16.92
CA GLY A 135 -1.21 -11.24 -17.78
C GLY A 135 -0.23 -10.17 -18.30
N ALA A 136 -0.72 -8.97 -18.64
CA ALA A 136 0.15 -7.87 -19.06
C ALA A 136 1.03 -7.35 -17.92
N LEU A 137 0.53 -7.32 -16.68
CA LEU A 137 1.31 -6.95 -15.51
C LEU A 137 2.35 -8.00 -15.13
N GLU A 138 1.99 -9.28 -15.22
CA GLU A 138 2.93 -10.38 -14.99
C GLU A 138 4.10 -10.36 -15.99
N GLN A 139 3.84 -10.00 -17.25
CA GLN A 139 4.89 -9.83 -18.27
C GLN A 139 5.74 -8.57 -18.08
N LEU A 140 5.25 -7.56 -17.35
CA LEU A 140 6.05 -6.38 -16.98
C LEU A 140 6.99 -6.66 -15.79
N GLY A 141 6.76 -7.75 -15.06
CA GLY A 141 7.42 -8.09 -13.80
C GLY A 141 8.45 -9.21 -13.92
N GLU A 142 9.52 -9.01 -14.68
CA GLU A 142 10.81 -9.60 -14.31
C GLU A 142 11.53 -8.58 -13.41
N VAL A 143 11.26 -8.65 -12.10
CA VAL A 143 12.18 -8.06 -11.12
C VAL A 143 13.40 -8.97 -11.13
N VAL A 144 14.42 -8.61 -11.89
CA VAL A 144 15.75 -9.18 -11.71
C VAL A 144 16.21 -8.71 -10.34
N GLU A 145 16.11 -9.58 -9.34
CA GLU A 145 16.89 -9.44 -8.11
C GLU A 145 18.36 -9.49 -8.55
N VAL A 146 18.97 -8.32 -8.73
CA VAL A 146 20.42 -8.22 -8.71
C VAL A 146 20.81 -8.47 -7.26
N GLU A 147 21.15 -9.73 -6.95
CA GLU A 147 21.96 -10.05 -5.80
C GLU A 147 23.21 -9.16 -5.88
N GLU A 148 23.31 -8.17 -4.99
CA GLU A 148 24.55 -7.45 -4.78
C GLU A 148 25.56 -8.48 -4.24
N GLU A 149 26.41 -9.01 -5.13
CA GLU A 149 27.58 -9.81 -4.72
C GLU A 149 28.52 -8.94 -3.88
N GLU A 150 28.91 -9.47 -2.72
CA GLU A 150 29.76 -8.87 -1.67
C GLU A 150 31.11 -8.31 -2.15
#